data_AF-A0AAU6WT12-F1
#
_entry.id   AF-A0AAU6WT12-F1
#
_cell.length_a   1.000
_cell.length_b   1.000
_cell.length_c   1.000
_cell.angle_alpha   90.00
_cell.angle_beta   90.00
_cell.angle_gamma   90.00
#
_symmetry.space_group_name_H-M   'P 1'
#
loop_
_entity.id
_entity.type
_entity.pdbx_description
1 polymer ?
#
loop_
_entity_poly.entity_id
_entity_poly.type
_entity_poly.pdbx_seq_one_letter_code
_entity_poly.pdbx_strand_id
1 'polypeptide(L)'
;MKYSREEVKKMEQYLFNEGFNAPSTRKTSTVILKDGSSHKGFCSKTDTKKGQIFEVTLKDSISKKPEVFLADNISEMYLYPNEAEKFVKVAKYMGNIRNYQTKKLKNSTTKDRIHFVNQTVSLKNKKEDKEFLMQVINPEFDDIISVYHDPRAKETAGFSVMGSPQLGGGVIKSYYVKKGDKVMWLHKDDFEDNYDFLFGDNAEFMKKYPKNSVEWDYFSFLVHEYTDMSNG
;
A
#
# COMPACT_ATOMS: atom_id res chain seq x y z
N MET A 1 11.94 -22.69 -17.76
CA MET A 1 11.14 -21.59 -17.15
C MET A 1 9.72 -22.10 -17.01
N LYS A 2 9.09 -22.02 -15.83
CA LYS A 2 7.75 -22.56 -15.56
C LYS A 2 6.64 -21.82 -16.32
N TYR A 3 6.83 -20.53 -16.57
CA TYR A 3 5.85 -19.66 -17.21
C TYR A 3 6.34 -19.17 -18.58
N SER A 4 5.40 -19.00 -19.50
CA SER A 4 5.58 -18.30 -20.77
C SER A 4 5.90 -16.82 -20.58
N ARG A 5 6.40 -16.15 -21.62
CA ARG A 5 6.69 -14.71 -21.57
C ARG A 5 5.44 -13.88 -21.30
N GLU A 6 4.32 -14.31 -21.86
CA GLU A 6 3.02 -13.67 -21.70
C GLU A 6 2.50 -13.80 -20.27
N GLU A 7 2.70 -14.96 -19.64
CA GLU A 7 2.39 -15.17 -18.22
C GLU A 7 3.29 -14.34 -17.32
N VAL A 8 4.59 -14.30 -17.59
CA VAL A 8 5.53 -13.43 -16.83
C VAL A 8 5.11 -11.97 -16.92
N LYS A 9 4.77 -11.46 -18.10
CA LYS A 9 4.26 -10.09 -18.26
C LYS A 9 2.98 -9.81 -17.47
N LYS A 10 2.11 -10.81 -17.29
CA LYS A 10 0.92 -10.68 -16.43
C LYS A 10 1.31 -10.64 -14.96
N MET A 11 2.21 -11.51 -14.53
CA MET A 11 2.70 -11.56 -13.14
C MET A 11 3.46 -10.29 -12.75
N GLU A 12 4.17 -9.67 -13.69
CA GLU A 12 4.84 -8.38 -13.48
C GLU A 12 3.87 -7.21 -13.32
N GLN A 13 2.56 -7.39 -13.59
CA GLN A 13 1.60 -6.31 -13.44
C GLN A 13 1.51 -5.84 -11.99
N TYR A 14 1.67 -4.54 -11.81
CA TYR A 14 1.60 -3.93 -10.50
C TYR A 14 0.18 -3.45 -10.21
N LEU A 15 -0.49 -4.16 -9.29
CA LEU A 15 -1.93 -4.03 -9.04
C LEU A 15 -2.25 -3.23 -7.79
N PHE A 16 -1.27 -2.91 -6.94
CA PHE A 16 -1.51 -2.02 -5.81
C PHE A 16 -1.66 -0.57 -6.28
N ASN A 17 -2.52 0.16 -5.58
CA ASN A 17 -2.62 1.60 -5.66
C ASN A 17 -1.32 2.25 -5.18
N GLU A 18 -1.07 3.45 -5.70
CA GLU A 18 0.07 4.25 -5.30
C GLU A 18 -0.12 4.75 -3.84
N GLY A 19 0.89 4.53 -2.99
CA GLY A 19 0.92 5.07 -1.63
C GLY A 19 1.03 6.61 -1.63
N PHE A 20 0.55 7.32 -0.61
CA PHE A 20 0.67 8.77 -0.47
C PHE A 20 1.17 9.13 0.93
N ASN A 21 2.04 10.13 1.00
CA ASN A 21 2.69 10.52 2.25
C ASN A 21 2.15 11.85 2.81
N ALA A 22 1.52 12.68 1.97
CA ALA A 22 0.99 13.97 2.37
C ALA A 22 -0.49 14.12 1.96
N PRO A 23 -1.39 14.41 2.91
CA PRO A 23 -2.76 14.71 2.58
C PRO A 23 -2.91 16.12 2.00
N SER A 24 -4.00 16.35 1.28
CA SER A 24 -4.47 17.67 0.89
C SER A 24 -4.98 18.43 2.09
N THR A 25 -4.50 19.66 2.25
CA THR A 25 -4.99 20.61 3.27
C THR A 25 -6.21 21.41 2.80
N ARG A 26 -6.68 21.19 1.57
CA ARG A 26 -7.73 21.98 0.91
C ARG A 26 -9.00 21.20 0.61
N LYS A 27 -8.97 19.87 0.70
CA LYS A 27 -10.13 19.00 0.49
C LYS A 27 -10.63 18.47 1.83
N THR A 28 -11.95 18.44 1.99
CA THR A 28 -12.62 17.98 3.22
C THR A 28 -12.42 16.48 3.38
N SER A 29 -11.63 16.11 4.38
CA SER A 29 -11.37 14.73 4.79
C SER A 29 -12.43 14.24 5.78
N THR A 30 -12.48 12.93 6.01
CA THR A 30 -13.40 12.31 6.97
C THR A 30 -12.61 11.42 7.92
N VAL A 31 -12.87 11.55 9.21
CA VAL A 31 -12.40 10.64 10.27
C VAL A 31 -13.63 9.95 10.86
N ILE A 32 -13.57 8.64 11.03
CA ILE A 32 -14.61 7.83 11.66
C ILE A 32 -14.02 7.22 12.92
N LEU A 33 -14.60 7.53 14.08
CA LEU A 33 -14.14 7.03 15.36
C LEU A 33 -14.67 5.62 15.63
N LYS A 34 -14.06 4.92 16.59
CA LYS A 34 -14.47 3.57 16.99
C LYS A 34 -15.87 3.49 17.58
N ASP A 35 -16.38 4.61 18.12
CA ASP A 35 -17.77 4.74 18.57
C ASP A 35 -18.78 4.96 17.43
N GLY A 36 -18.30 5.04 16.18
CA GLY A 36 -19.11 5.26 14.98
C GLY A 36 -19.36 6.73 14.63
N SER A 37 -18.91 7.68 15.45
CA SER A 37 -19.04 9.11 15.15
C SER A 37 -18.16 9.53 13.96
N SER A 38 -18.62 10.51 13.17
CA SER A 38 -17.94 10.96 11.96
C SER A 38 -17.62 12.45 12.03
N HIS A 39 -16.35 12.78 11.83
CA HIS A 39 -15.84 14.14 11.84
C HIS A 39 -15.33 14.52 10.44
N LYS A 40 -15.71 15.70 9.95
CA LYS A 40 -15.32 16.21 8.64
C LYS A 40 -14.58 17.53 8.78
N GLY A 41 -13.48 17.67 8.06
CA GLY A 41 -12.68 18.89 8.09
C GLY A 41 -11.48 18.84 7.16
N PHE A 42 -10.75 19.94 7.07
CA PHE A 42 -9.49 19.99 6.33
C PHE A 42 -8.38 19.32 7.14
N CYS A 43 -7.75 18.28 6.59
CA CYS A 43 -6.61 17.65 7.25
C CYS A 43 -5.43 18.62 7.26
N SER A 44 -5.15 19.20 8.42
CA SER A 44 -4.14 20.26 8.56
C SER A 44 -2.78 19.73 8.98
N LYS A 45 -2.74 18.59 9.67
CA LYS A 45 -1.53 17.95 10.17
C LYS A 45 -1.75 16.44 10.34
N THR A 46 -0.71 15.67 10.09
CA THR A 46 -0.59 14.26 10.48
C THR A 46 0.75 14.08 11.17
N ASP A 47 0.75 13.52 12.38
CA ASP A 47 1.98 13.14 13.07
C ASP A 47 2.24 11.65 12.88
N THR A 48 3.50 11.32 12.57
CA THR A 48 3.88 9.97 12.18
C THR A 48 5.02 9.41 13.01
N LYS A 49 4.98 8.10 13.27
CA LYS A 49 6.09 7.33 13.83
C LYS A 49 6.53 6.31 12.79
N LYS A 50 7.79 6.42 12.35
CA LYS A 50 8.33 5.62 11.24
C LYS A 50 7.50 5.68 9.94
N GLY A 51 6.74 6.76 9.73
CA GLY A 51 5.91 6.97 8.55
C GLY A 51 4.43 6.67 8.78
N GLN A 52 4.09 5.81 9.74
CA GLN A 52 2.69 5.50 10.06
C GLN A 52 2.07 6.56 10.97
N ILE A 53 0.81 6.89 10.73
CA ILE A 53 0.12 8.01 11.39
C ILE A 53 -0.40 7.55 12.76
N PHE A 54 -0.08 8.30 13.82
CA PHE A 54 -0.63 8.06 15.16
C PHE A 54 -1.54 9.20 15.65
N GLU A 55 -1.51 10.36 14.97
CA GLU A 55 -2.34 11.51 15.29
C GLU A 55 -2.69 12.28 14.01
N VAL A 56 -3.92 12.78 13.95
CA VAL A 56 -4.46 13.59 12.85
C VAL A 56 -5.11 14.83 13.41
N THR A 57 -4.85 16.00 12.81
CA THR A 57 -5.54 17.24 13.15
C THR A 57 -6.44 17.69 12.01
N LEU A 58 -7.75 17.69 12.23
CA LEU A 58 -8.72 18.29 11.31
C LEU A 58 -9.01 19.73 11.71
N LYS A 59 -9.08 20.63 10.73
CA LYS A 59 -9.66 21.97 10.91
C LYS A 59 -11.08 21.96 10.40
N ASP A 60 -12.02 22.38 11.25
CA ASP A 60 -13.41 22.53 10.82
C ASP A 60 -13.51 23.46 9.61
N SER A 61 -14.38 23.10 8.67
CA SER A 61 -14.44 23.78 7.38
C SER A 61 -14.99 25.21 7.49
N ILE A 62 -15.78 25.49 8.53
CA ILE A 62 -16.44 26.77 8.79
C ILE A 62 -15.63 27.58 9.81
N SER A 63 -15.53 27.10 11.04
CA SER A 63 -14.92 27.78 12.19
C SER A 63 -13.39 27.80 12.18
N LYS A 64 -12.76 26.97 11.34
CA LYS A 64 -11.29 26.78 11.24
C LYS A 64 -10.62 26.31 12.54
N LYS A 65 -11.40 25.95 13.57
CA LYS A 65 -10.88 25.43 14.83
C LYS A 65 -10.23 24.06 14.59
N PRO A 66 -9.02 23.82 15.13
CA PRO A 66 -8.38 22.52 15.05
C PRO A 66 -8.98 21.55 16.09
N GLU A 67 -9.17 20.31 15.68
CA GLU A 67 -9.53 19.17 16.51
C GLU A 67 -8.51 18.05 16.26
N VAL A 68 -8.00 17.46 17.34
CA VAL A 68 -6.94 16.45 17.30
C VAL A 68 -7.54 15.08 17.60
N PHE A 69 -7.20 14.11 16.77
CA PHE A 69 -7.65 12.72 16.89
C PHE A 69 -6.44 11.80 16.95
N LEU A 70 -6.38 10.98 18.00
CA LEU A 70 -5.36 9.93 18.15
C LEU A 70 -5.81 8.66 17.41
N ALA A 71 -4.87 7.93 16.82
CA ALA A 71 -5.14 6.68 16.12
C ALA A 71 -5.96 5.72 17.00
N ASP A 72 -5.63 5.60 18.28
CA ASP A 72 -6.29 4.75 19.29
C ASP A 72 -7.82 4.92 19.37
N ASN A 73 -8.35 6.08 18.96
CA ASN A 73 -9.79 6.39 18.96
C ASN A 73 -10.43 6.32 17.57
N ILE A 74 -9.63 6.26 16.51
CA ILE A 74 -10.07 6.27 15.12
C ILE A 74 -10.23 4.82 14.64
N SER A 75 -11.34 4.53 13.96
CA SER A 75 -11.55 3.27 13.24
C SER A 75 -10.94 3.34 11.84
N GLU A 76 -11.34 4.36 11.06
CA GLU A 76 -10.83 4.60 9.72
C GLU A 76 -10.88 6.08 9.36
N MET A 77 -10.12 6.46 8.32
CA MET A 77 -10.18 7.80 7.77
C MET A 77 -10.01 7.82 6.26
N TYR A 78 -10.54 8.88 5.66
CA TYR A 78 -10.50 9.13 4.23
C TYR A 78 -9.89 10.51 4.00
N LEU A 79 -8.64 10.51 3.52
CA LEU A 79 -7.91 11.72 3.17
C LEU A 79 -7.90 11.91 1.66
N TYR A 80 -7.45 13.06 1.19
CA TYR A 80 -7.23 13.30 -0.24
C TYR A 80 -5.74 13.45 -0.51
N PRO A 81 -5.22 13.01 -1.66
CA PRO A 81 -3.83 13.21 -2.01
C PRO A 81 -3.54 14.70 -2.20
N ASN A 82 -2.35 15.13 -1.80
CA ASN A 82 -1.85 16.45 -2.17
C ASN A 82 -1.62 16.52 -3.70
N GLU A 83 -2.08 17.59 -4.35
CA GLU A 83 -1.98 17.76 -5.81
C GLU A 83 -0.53 17.79 -6.31
N ALA A 84 0.39 18.38 -5.54
CA ALA A 84 1.81 18.41 -5.89
C ALA A 84 2.44 17.01 -5.79
N GLU A 85 2.09 16.24 -4.74
CA GLU A 85 2.55 14.86 -4.60
C GLU A 85 1.97 13.98 -5.73
N LYS A 86 0.69 14.17 -6.07
CA LYS A 86 0.04 13.51 -7.21
C LYS A 86 0.80 13.80 -8.52
N PHE A 87 1.15 15.06 -8.78
CA PHE A 87 1.92 15.43 -9.96
C PHE A 87 3.31 14.79 -9.98
N VAL A 88 4.06 14.83 -8.87
CA VAL A 88 5.38 14.19 -8.76
C VAL A 88 5.30 12.68 -9.03
N LYS A 89 4.27 12.01 -8.52
CA LYS A 89 4.02 10.58 -8.77
C LYS A 89 3.70 10.28 -10.23
N VAL A 90 2.88 11.12 -10.87
CA VAL A 90 2.59 11.02 -12.30
C VAL A 90 3.85 11.26 -13.14
N ALA A 91 4.67 12.25 -12.79
CA ALA A 91 5.95 12.50 -13.47
C ALA A 91 6.91 11.31 -13.30
N LYS A 92 7.03 10.75 -12.08
CA LYS A 92 7.83 9.55 -11.81
C LYS A 92 7.33 8.34 -12.60
N TYR A 93 6.01 8.19 -12.72
CA TYR A 93 5.40 7.17 -13.56
C TYR A 93 5.87 7.30 -15.01
N MET A 94 5.78 8.50 -15.59
CA MET A 94 6.20 8.78 -16.97
C MET A 94 7.71 8.70 -17.19
N GLY A 95 8.52 8.86 -16.15
CA GLY A 95 9.98 8.75 -16.24
C GLY A 95 10.52 7.31 -16.19
N ASN A 96 9.73 6.33 -15.77
CA ASN A 96 10.20 4.95 -15.56
C ASN A 96 9.59 3.99 -16.58
N ILE A 97 10.43 3.44 -17.46
CA ILE A 97 10.04 2.53 -18.56
C ILE A 97 9.34 1.26 -18.06
N ARG A 98 9.73 0.74 -16.88
CA ARG A 98 9.05 -0.42 -16.29
C ARG A 98 7.58 -0.13 -16.02
N ASN A 99 7.24 1.09 -15.57
CA ASN A 99 5.85 1.44 -15.26
C ASN A 99 4.97 1.40 -16.51
N TYR A 100 5.48 1.75 -17.69
CA TYR A 100 4.72 1.63 -18.94
C TYR A 100 4.43 0.17 -19.34
N GLN A 101 5.29 -0.77 -18.96
CA GLN A 101 5.11 -2.19 -19.26
C GLN A 101 4.23 -2.91 -18.24
N THR A 102 4.25 -2.46 -16.98
CA THR A 102 3.73 -3.24 -15.83
C THR A 102 2.58 -2.56 -15.08
N LYS A 103 2.45 -1.23 -15.10
CA LYS A 103 1.35 -0.53 -14.43
C LYS A 103 0.30 -0.12 -15.46
N LYS A 104 -0.97 -0.38 -15.19
CA LYS A 104 -2.07 0.26 -15.92
C LYS A 104 -2.34 1.63 -15.30
N LEU A 105 -2.44 2.68 -16.13
CA LEU A 105 -2.67 4.07 -15.69
C LEU A 105 -3.87 4.22 -14.71
N LYS A 106 -4.87 3.32 -14.81
CA LYS A 106 -6.05 3.25 -13.94
C LYS A 106 -5.71 3.21 -12.44
N ASN A 107 -4.61 2.58 -12.03
CA ASN A 107 -4.26 2.39 -10.61
C ASN A 107 -3.63 3.66 -9.98
N SER A 108 -3.42 4.73 -10.75
CA SER A 108 -2.74 5.94 -10.29
C SER A 108 -3.69 7.09 -9.88
N THR A 109 -4.99 7.03 -10.23
CA THR A 109 -5.78 8.28 -10.35
C THR A 109 -7.29 8.21 -10.10
N THR A 110 -7.90 7.04 -9.90
CA THR A 110 -9.38 6.93 -9.95
C THR A 110 -10.10 7.05 -8.61
N LYS A 111 -9.43 6.84 -7.47
CA LYS A 111 -10.03 7.08 -6.14
C LYS A 111 -9.38 8.34 -5.56
N ASP A 112 -10.08 9.46 -5.68
CA ASP A 112 -9.64 10.77 -5.12
C ASP A 112 -9.48 10.72 -3.59
N ARG A 113 -9.98 9.67 -2.94
CA ARG A 113 -9.86 9.43 -1.50
C ARG A 113 -8.85 8.31 -1.22
N ILE A 114 -7.91 8.62 -0.35
CA ILE A 114 -6.97 7.68 0.25
C ILE A 114 -7.62 7.11 1.50
N HIS A 115 -7.79 5.80 1.54
CA HIS A 115 -8.36 5.09 2.67
C HIS A 115 -7.26 4.67 3.64
N PHE A 116 -7.46 4.97 4.92
CA PHE A 116 -6.63 4.50 6.01
C PHE A 116 -7.49 3.78 7.02
N VAL A 117 -6.99 2.65 7.51
CA VAL A 117 -7.66 1.84 8.54
C VAL A 117 -6.74 1.76 9.75
N ASN A 118 -7.33 1.78 10.94
CA ASN A 118 -6.60 1.55 12.18
C ASN A 118 -6.11 0.10 12.24
N GLN A 119 -4.83 -0.10 12.58
CA GLN A 119 -4.25 -1.40 12.84
C GLN A 119 -3.34 -1.35 14.05
N THR A 120 -3.42 -2.39 14.88
CA THR A 120 -2.40 -2.67 15.91
C THR A 120 -1.21 -3.32 15.23
N VAL A 121 -0.04 -2.69 15.30
CA VAL A 121 1.15 -3.18 14.59
C VAL A 121 2.46 -2.89 15.33
N SER A 122 3.38 -3.85 15.26
CA SER A 122 4.79 -3.67 15.61
C SER A 122 5.51 -2.98 14.45
N LEU A 123 5.90 -1.72 14.60
CA LEU A 123 6.62 -1.00 13.55
C LEU A 123 7.94 -1.71 13.19
N LYS A 124 8.03 -2.16 11.93
CA LYS A 124 9.12 -3.00 11.38
C LYS A 124 9.38 -4.30 12.15
N ASN A 125 8.36 -4.87 12.79
CA ASN A 125 8.45 -6.08 13.62
C ASN A 125 9.47 -5.96 14.78
N LYS A 126 9.75 -4.74 15.25
CA LYS A 126 10.85 -4.45 16.20
C LYS A 126 10.43 -3.59 17.40
N LYS A 127 9.17 -3.15 17.45
CA LYS A 127 8.67 -2.22 18.46
C LYS A 127 7.48 -2.83 19.19
N GLU A 128 7.15 -2.24 20.33
CA GLU A 128 5.88 -2.50 21.00
C GLU A 128 4.72 -2.26 20.01
N ASP A 129 3.71 -3.11 20.12
CA ASP A 129 2.49 -2.96 19.35
C ASP A 129 1.78 -1.68 19.78
N LYS A 130 1.40 -0.87 18.79
CA LYS A 130 0.53 0.30 18.97
C LYS A 130 -0.41 0.41 17.80
N GLU A 131 -1.47 1.19 17.99
CA GLU A 131 -2.39 1.50 16.92
C GLU A 131 -1.85 2.62 16.03
N PHE A 132 -1.98 2.40 14.73
CA PHE A 132 -1.66 3.39 13.70
C PHE A 132 -2.73 3.37 12.62
N LEU A 133 -2.91 4.51 11.97
CA LEU A 133 -3.69 4.60 10.75
C LEU A 133 -2.78 4.27 9.56
N MET A 134 -3.10 3.18 8.87
CA MET A 134 -2.30 2.64 7.77
C MET A 134 -3.08 2.76 6.46
N GLN A 135 -2.43 3.30 5.42
CA GLN A 135 -3.06 3.46 4.12
C GLN A 135 -3.24 2.10 3.44
N VAL A 136 -4.48 1.75 3.09
CA VAL A 136 -4.79 0.56 2.30
C VAL A 136 -4.42 0.80 0.84
N ILE A 137 -3.62 -0.08 0.24
CA ILE A 137 -3.16 0.04 -1.15
C ILE A 137 -3.73 -1.03 -2.08
N ASN A 138 -4.46 -2.02 -1.58
CA ASN A 138 -5.21 -2.97 -2.41
C ASN A 138 -6.72 -3.01 -2.12
N PRO A 139 -7.42 -1.86 -1.96
CA PRO A 139 -8.82 -1.79 -1.50
C PRO A 139 -9.85 -2.33 -2.51
N GLU A 140 -9.40 -3.02 -3.56
CA GLU A 140 -10.27 -3.68 -4.55
C GLU A 140 -10.23 -5.21 -4.40
N PHE A 141 -9.30 -5.73 -3.59
CA PHE A 141 -9.08 -7.16 -3.40
C PHE A 141 -8.39 -7.44 -2.04
N ASP A 142 -8.77 -6.69 -0.99
CA ASP A 142 -8.22 -6.77 0.37
C ASP A 142 -9.01 -7.68 1.34
N ASP A 143 -10.00 -8.43 0.82
CA ASP A 143 -10.91 -9.27 1.62
C ASP A 143 -10.20 -10.35 2.44
N ILE A 144 -9.07 -10.88 1.93
CA ILE A 144 -8.30 -11.96 2.59
C ILE A 144 -6.94 -11.46 3.06
N ILE A 145 -6.23 -10.73 2.18
CA ILE A 145 -4.93 -10.14 2.48
C ILE A 145 -5.03 -8.63 2.28
N SER A 146 -4.98 -7.86 3.36
CA SER A 146 -4.90 -6.40 3.28
C SER A 146 -3.44 -5.97 3.24
N VAL A 147 -3.10 -5.08 2.32
CA VAL A 147 -1.75 -4.55 2.15
C VAL A 147 -1.77 -3.07 2.43
N TYR A 148 -0.86 -2.63 3.29
CA TYR A 148 -0.70 -1.24 3.68
C TYR A 148 0.62 -0.66 3.21
N HIS A 149 0.56 0.62 2.83
CA HIS A 149 1.72 1.41 2.42
C HIS A 149 2.76 1.49 3.54
N ASP A 150 4.04 1.33 3.21
CA ASP A 150 5.18 1.70 4.06
C ASP A 150 5.79 3.01 3.51
N PRO A 151 5.53 4.16 4.13
CA PRO A 151 6.03 5.46 3.67
C PRO A 151 7.56 5.58 3.61
N ARG A 152 8.28 4.64 4.22
CA ARG A 152 9.74 4.59 4.23
C ARG A 152 10.30 3.43 3.42
N ALA A 153 9.47 2.75 2.66
CA ALA A 153 9.93 1.70 1.77
C ALA A 153 10.87 2.28 0.71
N LYS A 154 11.96 1.56 0.48
CA LYS A 154 12.89 1.87 -0.62
C LYS A 154 12.44 1.14 -1.86
N GLU A 155 12.93 1.57 -3.02
CA GLU A 155 12.76 0.84 -4.26
C GLU A 155 13.97 -0.07 -4.55
N THR A 156 13.75 -1.12 -5.33
CA THR A 156 14.82 -1.92 -5.95
C THR A 156 15.67 -1.02 -6.84
N ALA A 157 16.98 -1.14 -6.73
CA ALA A 157 17.89 -0.42 -7.61
C ALA A 157 17.82 -1.07 -8.99
N GLY A 158 17.69 -0.25 -10.03
CA GLY A 158 17.80 -0.74 -11.41
C GLY A 158 19.25 -0.72 -11.88
N PHE A 159 19.55 -1.50 -12.91
CA PHE A 159 20.84 -1.48 -13.57
C PHE A 159 20.80 -0.50 -14.75
N SER A 160 21.74 0.45 -14.81
CA SER A 160 21.90 1.34 -15.96
C SER A 160 23.34 1.25 -16.48
N VAL A 161 23.52 0.83 -17.73
CA VAL A 161 24.79 1.00 -18.44
C VAL A 161 24.82 2.41 -19.01
N MET A 162 25.95 3.10 -18.89
CA MET A 162 26.16 4.52 -19.25
C MET A 162 25.36 4.95 -20.51
N GLY A 163 24.38 5.85 -20.32
CA GLY A 163 23.52 6.40 -21.39
C GLY A 163 22.30 5.55 -21.79
N SER A 164 22.18 4.32 -21.30
CA SER A 164 21.01 3.45 -21.54
C SER A 164 19.90 3.70 -20.51
N PRO A 165 18.62 3.56 -20.89
CA PRO A 165 17.53 3.60 -19.92
C PRO A 165 17.72 2.54 -18.83
N GLN A 166 17.29 2.84 -17.61
CA GLN A 166 17.42 1.94 -16.47
C GLN A 166 16.62 0.65 -16.71
N LEU A 167 17.31 -0.49 -16.73
CA LEU A 167 16.74 -1.82 -16.88
C LEU A 167 16.52 -2.44 -15.50
N GLY A 168 15.27 -2.82 -15.22
CA GLY A 168 14.86 -3.33 -13.90
C GLY A 168 14.86 -2.26 -12.80
N GLY A 169 14.48 -2.66 -11.58
CA GLY A 169 14.38 -1.73 -10.45
C GLY A 169 13.06 -0.96 -10.38
N GLY A 170 12.89 -0.15 -9.33
CA GLY A 170 11.69 0.66 -9.09
C GLY A 170 10.54 -0.07 -8.38
N VAL A 171 10.76 -1.30 -7.92
CA VAL A 171 9.77 -2.06 -7.14
C VAL A 171 9.94 -1.73 -5.65
N ILE A 172 8.83 -1.40 -4.99
CA ILE A 172 8.79 -1.11 -3.55
C ILE A 172 9.23 -2.36 -2.78
N LYS A 173 10.18 -2.20 -1.84
CA LYS A 173 10.83 -3.30 -1.13
C LYS A 173 10.11 -3.78 0.13
N SER A 174 9.13 -3.03 0.61
CA SER A 174 8.41 -3.40 1.83
C SER A 174 7.00 -2.87 1.86
N TYR A 175 6.15 -3.65 2.52
CA TYR A 175 4.78 -3.29 2.86
C TYR A 175 4.50 -3.74 4.29
N TYR A 176 3.38 -3.27 4.85
CA TYR A 176 2.75 -3.99 5.94
C TYR A 176 1.64 -4.86 5.36
N VAL A 177 1.54 -6.10 5.80
CA VAL A 177 0.61 -7.09 5.26
C VAL A 177 -0.17 -7.70 6.41
N LYS A 178 -1.50 -7.71 6.27
CA LYS A 178 -2.42 -8.38 7.18
C LYS A 178 -2.98 -9.61 6.51
N LYS A 179 -2.95 -10.73 7.22
CA LYS A 179 -3.71 -11.94 6.87
C LYS A 179 -4.26 -12.54 8.17
N GLY A 180 -5.58 -12.76 8.22
CA GLY A 180 -6.28 -13.01 9.48
C GLY A 180 -6.08 -11.84 10.45
N ASP A 181 -5.68 -12.14 11.69
CA ASP A 181 -5.44 -11.14 12.75
C ASP A 181 -4.00 -10.62 12.81
N LYS A 182 -3.08 -11.23 12.05
CA LYS A 182 -1.67 -10.87 12.10
C LYS A 182 -1.35 -9.79 11.08
N VAL A 183 -0.79 -8.68 11.55
CA VAL A 183 -0.15 -7.64 10.72
C VAL A 183 1.37 -7.77 10.84
N MET A 184 2.08 -7.86 9.71
CA MET A 184 3.54 -7.93 9.68
C MET A 184 4.13 -6.92 8.70
N TRP A 185 5.28 -6.35 9.05
CA TRP A 185 6.12 -5.68 8.08
C TRP A 185 6.83 -6.73 7.22
N LEU A 186 6.52 -6.78 5.93
CA LEU A 186 7.07 -7.73 4.97
C LEU A 186 8.11 -7.01 4.10
N HIS A 187 9.38 -7.36 4.26
CA HIS A 187 10.44 -6.92 3.35
C HIS A 187 10.66 -7.94 2.24
N LYS A 188 11.16 -7.51 1.07
CA LYS A 188 11.42 -8.40 -0.07
C LYS A 188 12.31 -9.59 0.25
N ASP A 189 13.24 -9.42 1.19
CA ASP A 189 14.19 -10.46 1.59
C ASP A 189 13.52 -11.53 2.48
N ASP A 190 12.40 -11.19 3.12
CA ASP A 190 11.63 -12.09 3.98
C ASP A 190 10.42 -12.71 3.23
N PHE A 191 10.23 -12.37 1.95
CA PHE A 191 9.07 -12.80 1.17
C PHE A 191 8.98 -14.32 1.04
N GLU A 192 10.10 -14.95 0.70
CA GLU A 192 10.18 -16.39 0.55
C GLU A 192 9.82 -17.10 1.86
N ASP A 193 10.33 -16.64 2.99
CA ASP A 193 10.09 -17.25 4.30
C ASP A 193 8.64 -17.11 4.77
N ASN A 194 7.94 -16.09 4.29
CA ASN A 194 6.54 -15.84 4.62
C ASN A 194 5.56 -16.34 3.54
N TYR A 195 6.05 -16.97 2.46
CA TYR A 195 5.21 -17.40 1.34
C TYR A 195 4.10 -18.36 1.77
N ASP A 196 4.43 -19.37 2.58
CA ASP A 196 3.47 -20.36 3.05
C ASP A 196 2.44 -19.75 4.02
N PHE A 197 2.84 -18.78 4.85
CA PHE A 197 1.89 -18.02 5.67
C PHE A 197 0.89 -17.26 4.78
N LEU A 198 1.38 -16.62 3.72
CA LEU A 198 0.57 -15.81 2.83
C LEU A 198 -0.36 -16.63 1.95
N PHE A 199 0.07 -17.79 1.45
CA PHE A 199 -0.63 -18.50 0.37
C PHE A 199 -0.79 -20.01 0.57
N GLY A 200 -0.14 -20.59 1.58
CA GLY A 200 0.00 -22.04 1.77
C GLY A 200 -1.29 -22.78 2.12
N ASP A 201 -2.34 -22.05 2.50
CA ASP A 201 -3.68 -22.58 2.77
C ASP A 201 -4.53 -22.78 1.51
N ASN A 202 -4.08 -22.31 0.33
CA ASN A 202 -4.74 -22.59 -0.95
C ASN A 202 -3.86 -23.50 -1.82
N ALA A 203 -4.17 -24.81 -1.81
CA ALA A 203 -3.38 -25.82 -2.53
C ALA A 203 -3.36 -25.62 -4.06
N GLU A 204 -4.46 -25.13 -4.64
CA GLU A 204 -4.52 -24.85 -6.08
C GLU A 204 -3.64 -23.67 -6.45
N PHE A 205 -3.67 -22.61 -5.64
CA PHE A 205 -2.79 -21.47 -5.78
C PHE A 205 -1.33 -21.91 -5.67
N MET A 206 -0.97 -22.68 -4.64
CA MET A 206 0.41 -23.17 -4.44
C MET A 206 0.90 -24.06 -5.59
N LYS A 207 0.01 -24.82 -6.24
CA LYS A 207 0.34 -25.61 -7.43
C LYS A 207 0.62 -24.72 -8.65
N LYS A 208 -0.21 -23.70 -8.85
CA LYS A 208 -0.11 -22.73 -9.95
C LYS A 208 1.10 -21.81 -9.78
N TYR A 209 1.33 -21.33 -8.56
CA TYR A 209 2.37 -20.38 -8.14
C TYR A 209 3.17 -20.95 -6.96
N PRO A 210 4.05 -21.93 -7.16
CA PRO A 210 4.88 -22.43 -6.09
C PRO A 210 5.97 -21.42 -5.76
N LYS A 211 6.35 -21.37 -4.47
CA LYS A 211 7.37 -20.49 -3.91
C LYS A 211 8.63 -20.35 -4.78
N ASN A 212 9.16 -21.46 -5.29
CA ASN A 212 10.41 -21.50 -6.07
C ASN A 212 10.29 -21.03 -7.53
N SER A 213 9.10 -20.60 -7.97
CA SER A 213 8.83 -20.18 -9.34
C SER A 213 8.38 -18.73 -9.44
N VAL A 214 8.28 -18.01 -8.32
CA VAL A 214 7.80 -16.64 -8.25
C VAL A 214 8.82 -15.73 -7.57
N GLU A 215 8.75 -14.45 -7.88
CA GLU A 215 9.69 -13.44 -7.36
C GLU A 215 8.92 -12.32 -6.65
N TRP A 216 9.61 -11.53 -5.83
CA TRP A 216 9.04 -10.38 -5.12
C TRP A 216 8.31 -9.40 -6.04
N ASP A 217 8.82 -9.25 -7.28
CA ASP A 217 8.26 -8.35 -8.28
C ASP A 217 6.82 -8.71 -8.67
N TYR A 218 6.37 -9.94 -8.37
CA TYR A 218 5.02 -10.42 -8.64
C TYR A 218 4.09 -10.26 -7.45
N PHE A 219 4.56 -9.74 -6.31
CA PHE A 219 3.80 -9.77 -5.05
C PHE A 219 2.38 -9.19 -5.17
N SER A 220 2.20 -8.03 -5.84
CA SER A 220 0.86 -7.45 -6.02
C SER A 220 -0.07 -8.31 -6.87
N PHE A 221 0.49 -8.98 -7.89
CA PHE A 221 -0.25 -9.92 -8.73
C PHE A 221 -0.63 -11.18 -7.93
N LEU A 222 0.30 -11.72 -7.15
CA LEU A 222 0.07 -12.91 -6.33
C LEU A 222 -1.01 -12.68 -5.27
N VAL A 223 -1.01 -11.52 -4.61
CA VAL A 223 -2.09 -11.15 -3.67
C VAL A 223 -3.44 -11.07 -4.39
N HIS A 224 -3.50 -10.43 -5.56
CA HIS A 224 -4.73 -10.36 -6.36
C HIS A 224 -5.23 -11.73 -6.78
N GLU A 225 -4.39 -12.56 -7.42
CA GLU A 225 -4.78 -13.90 -7.86
C GLU A 225 -5.15 -14.81 -6.70
N TYR A 226 -4.48 -14.68 -5.56
CA TYR A 226 -4.83 -15.46 -4.37
C TYR A 226 -6.22 -15.10 -3.86
N THR A 227 -6.54 -13.80 -3.79
CA THR A 227 -7.89 -13.34 -3.42
C THR A 227 -8.92 -13.84 -4.42
N ASP A 228 -8.68 -13.69 -5.73
CA ASP A 228 -9.59 -14.12 -6.79
C ASP A 228 -9.84 -15.64 -6.75
N MET A 229 -8.77 -16.45 -6.65
CA MET A 229 -8.86 -17.91 -6.57
C MET A 229 -9.46 -18.44 -5.26
N SER A 230 -9.53 -17.63 -4.20
CA SER A 230 -10.08 -18.05 -2.91
C SER A 230 -11.53 -17.61 -2.72
N ASN A 231 -11.98 -16.60 -3.47
CA ASN A 231 -13.36 -16.12 -3.49
C ASN A 231 -14.21 -16.76 -4.62
N GLY A 232 -13.57 -17.43 -5.59
CA GLY A 232 -14.19 -18.09 -6.74
C GLY A 232 -14.58 -19.55 -6.50
#